data_AF-A0A5Q2N431-F1
#
_entry.id   AF-A0A5Q2N431-F1
#
_cell.length_a   1.000
_cell.length_b   1.000
_cell.length_c   1.000
_cell.angle_alpha   90.00
_cell.angle_beta   90.00
_cell.angle_gamma   90.00
#
_symmetry.space_group_name_H-M   'P 1'
#
loop_
_entity.id
_entity.type
_entity.pdbx_description
1 polymer ?
#
loop_
_entity_poly.entity_id
_entity_poly.type
_entity_poly.pdbx_seq_one_letter_code
_entity_poly.pdbx_strand_id
1 'polypeptide(L)' 'MIKVDTYKYIKDLHIKERKSIRYISRETGLSRQTIRKILYGSVEEATQYKRNVPPPAPPSKEQREVGQ' A
#
# COMPACT_ATOMS: atom_id res chain seq x y z
N MET A 1 9.53 30.48 -4.74
CA MET A 1 8.82 29.21 -4.47
C MET A 1 8.75 28.44 -5.78
N ILE A 2 9.69 27.51 -6.00
CA ILE A 2 9.72 26.73 -7.24
C ILE A 2 8.46 25.86 -7.22
N LYS A 3 7.51 26.12 -8.11
CA LYS A 3 6.36 25.25 -8.36
C LYS A 3 6.87 23.97 -9.03
N VAL A 4 7.66 23.19 -8.29
CA VAL A 4 8.01 21.83 -8.71
C VAL A 4 6.71 21.05 -8.66
N ASP A 5 6.34 20.46 -9.78
CA ASP A 5 5.19 19.56 -9.85
C ASP A 5 5.34 18.52 -8.73
N THR A 6 4.48 18.65 -7.70
CA THR A 6 4.57 17.89 -6.46
C THR A 6 4.44 16.39 -6.75
N TYR A 7 3.71 16.01 -7.80
CA TYR A 7 3.59 14.61 -8.23
C TYR A 7 4.92 14.07 -8.75
N LYS A 8 5.58 14.81 -9.64
CA LYS A 8 6.88 14.42 -10.20
C LYS A 8 7.95 14.35 -9.10
N TYR A 9 7.95 15.32 -8.20
CA TYR A 9 8.89 15.37 -7.08
C TYR A 9 8.75 14.16 -6.15
N ILE A 10 7.53 13.79 -5.78
CA ILE A 10 7.27 12.60 -4.94
C ILE A 10 7.70 11.31 -5.64
N LYS A 11 7.42 11.17 -6.94
CA LYS A 11 7.84 10.00 -7.73
C LYS A 11 9.35 9.90 -7.81
N ASP A 12 10.05 11.01 -8.02
CA ASP A 12 11.50 11.05 -8.08
C ASP A 12 12.14 10.65 -6.73
N LEU A 13 11.65 11.22 -5.62
CA LEU A 13 12.12 10.85 -4.28
C LEU A 13 11.94 9.36 -3.97
N HIS A 14 10.82 8.76 -4.40
CA HIS A 14 10.55 7.35 -4.10
C HIS A 14 11.25 6.37 -5.05
N ILE A 15 11.27 6.66 -6.36
CA ILE A 15 11.75 5.73 -7.38
C ILE A 15 13.26 5.89 -7.61
N LYS A 16 13.73 7.13 -7.77
CA LYS A 16 15.14 7.41 -8.05
C LYS A 16 15.98 7.38 -6.78
N GLU A 17 15.54 8.13 -5.76
CA GLU A 17 16.30 8.25 -4.51
C GLU A 17 15.98 7.18 -3.47
N ARG A 18 15.01 6.31 -3.75
CA ARG A 18 14.59 5.20 -2.87
C ARG A 18 14.23 5.65 -1.45
N LYS A 19 13.74 6.88 -1.30
CA LYS A 19 13.30 7.40 0.00
C LYS A 19 11.99 6.73 0.43
N SER A 20 11.86 6.52 1.74
CA SER A 20 10.64 5.95 2.32
C SER A 20 9.48 6.94 2.28
N ILE A 21 8.25 6.44 2.19
CA ILE A 21 7.02 7.26 2.29
C ILE A 21 6.98 8.07 3.58
N ARG A 22 7.56 7.55 4.68
CA ARG A 22 7.68 8.28 5.96
C ARG A 22 8.55 9.52 5.80
N TYR A 23 9.66 9.43 5.09
CA TYR A 23 10.56 10.56 4.83
C TYR A 23 9.87 11.59 3.94
N ILE A 24 9.30 11.15 2.81
CA ILE A 24 8.60 12.03 1.86
C ILE A 24 7.46 12.79 2.53
N SER A 25 6.74 12.17 3.47
CA SER A 25 5.68 12.82 4.24
C SER A 25 6.19 13.96 5.13
N ARG A 26 7.38 13.82 5.72
CA ARG A 26 8.01 14.88 6.51
C ARG A 26 8.48 16.04 5.61
N GLU A 27 9.01 15.71 4.44
CA GLU A 27 9.54 16.68 3.48
C GLU A 27 8.43 17.51 2.81
N THR A 28 7.37 16.84 2.36
CA THR A 28 6.30 17.45 1.56
C THR A 28 5.13 17.97 2.38
N GLY A 29 5.04 17.59 3.67
CA GLY A 29 3.88 17.86 4.52
C GLY A 29 2.62 17.09 4.16
N LEU A 30 2.66 16.23 3.12
CA LEU A 30 1.51 15.44 2.72
C LEU A 30 1.29 14.22 3.61
N SER A 31 0.02 13.82 3.73
CA SER A 31 -0.33 12.58 4.40
C SER A 31 0.26 11.38 3.67
N ARG A 32 0.62 10.33 4.43
CA ARG A 32 1.13 9.07 3.84
C ARG A 32 0.13 8.41 2.90
N GLN A 33 -1.18 8.60 3.11
CA GLN A 33 -2.21 8.08 2.22
C GLN A 33 -2.21 8.80 0.88
N THR A 34 -2.09 10.13 0.88
CA THR A 34 -1.95 10.95 -0.32
C THR A 34 -0.73 10.53 -1.12
N ILE A 35 0.42 10.36 -0.47
CA ILE A 35 1.66 9.90 -1.12
C ILE A 35 1.47 8.51 -1.74
N ARG A 36 0.81 7.57 -1.05
CA ARG A 36 0.51 6.24 -1.63
C ARG A 36 -0.38 6.36 -2.87
N LYS A 37 -1.39 7.22 -2.85
CA LYS A 37 -2.25 7.45 -4.02
C LYS A 37 -1.46 8.00 -5.21
N ILE A 38 -0.54 8.92 -4.95
CA ILE A 38 0.35 9.51 -5.97
C ILE A 38 1.29 8.46 -6.59
N LEU A 39 1.83 7.57 -5.75
CA LEU A 39 2.81 6.58 -6.17
C LEU A 39 2.19 5.37 -6.87
N TYR A 40 1.04 4.90 -6.38
CA TYR A 40 0.47 3.60 -6.75
C TYR A 40 -0.93 3.69 -7.36
N GLY A 41 -1.48 4.89 -7.58
CA GLY A 41 -2.84 5.05 -8.11
C GLY A 41 -3.91 4.87 -7.03
N SER A 42 -5.01 4.19 -7.35
CA SER A 42 -6.07 3.94 -6.35
C SER A 42 -5.53 3.04 -5.22
N VAL A 43 -6.05 3.23 -4.00
CA VAL A 43 -5.74 2.31 -2.88
C VAL A 43 -6.09 0.87 -3.24
N GLU A 44 -7.08 0.68 -4.12
CA GLU A 44 -7.52 -0.61 -4.64
C GLU A 44 -6.38 -1.35 -5.37
N GLU A 45 -5.65 -0.67 -6.26
CA GLU A 45 -4.53 -1.25 -7.01
C GLU A 45 -3.38 -1.67 -6.08
N ALA A 46 -3.08 -0.85 -5.06
CA ALA A 46 -2.05 -1.18 -4.07
C ALA A 46 -2.45 -2.33 -3.14
N THR A 47 -3.75 -2.49 -2.85
CA THR A 47 -4.26 -3.61 -2.03
C THR A 47 -4.35 -4.94 -2.77
N GLN A 48 -4.43 -4.93 -4.11
CA GLN A 48 -4.41 -6.16 -4.91
C GLN A 48 -3.10 -6.92 -4.78
N TYR A 49 -1.96 -6.24 -4.58
CA TYR A 49 -0.67 -6.92 -4.37
C TYR A 49 -0.63 -7.79 -3.10
N LYS A 50 -1.50 -7.52 -2.11
CA LYS A 50 -1.65 -8.35 -0.90
C LYS A 50 -2.71 -9.44 -1.03
N ARG A 51 -3.49 -9.46 -2.12
CA ARG A 51 -4.66 -10.34 -2.28
C ARG A 51 -4.40 -11.57 -3.17
N ASN A 52 -3.13 -11.90 -3.41
CA ASN A 52 -2.75 -13.18 -4.02
C ASN A 52 -2.64 -14.32 -3.00
N VAL A 53 -2.86 -14.05 -1.72
CA VAL A 53 -3.02 -15.12 -0.73
C VAL A 53 -4.48 -15.55 -0.79
N PRO A 54 -4.80 -16.78 -1.23
CA PRO A 54 -6.16 -17.27 -1.13
C PRO A 54 -6.61 -17.14 0.33
N PRO A 55 -7.85 -16.70 0.58
CA PRO A 55 -8.37 -16.66 1.94
C PRO A 55 -8.17 -18.05 2.58
N PRO A 56 -7.76 -18.12 3.86
CA PRO A 56 -7.60 -19.40 4.52
C PRO A 56 -8.91 -20.18 4.38
N ALA A 57 -8.78 -21.46 4.01
CA ALA A 57 -9.94 -22.31 3.80
C ALA A 57 -10.83 -22.28 5.06
N PRO A 58 -12.17 -22.19 4.89
CA PRO A 58 -13.06 -22.29 6.04
C PRO A 58 -12.80 -23.61 6.77
N PRO A 59 -12.87 -23.65 8.10
CA PRO A 59 -12.71 -24.89 8.84
C PRO A 59 -13.79 -25.88 8.34
N SER A 60 -13.35 -27.02 7.81
CA SER A 60 -14.22 -28.11 7.37
C SER A 60 -15.10 -28.53 8.56
N LYS A 61 -16.41 -28.55 8.37
CA LYS A 61 -17.39 -29.01 9.36
C LYS A 61 -17.40 -30.54 9.52
N GLU A 62 -16.23 -31.17 9.60
CA GLU A 62 -16.09 -32.62 9.65
C GLU A 62 -15.23 -33.05 10.84
N GLN A 63 -15.56 -32.52 12.01
CA GLN A 63 -15.08 -32.99 13.32
C GLN A 63 -16.18 -33.01 14.38
N ARG A 64 -17.43 -33.18 13.96
CA ARG A 64 -18.52 -33.58 14.87
C ARG A 64 -19.12 -34.84 14.26
N GLU A 65 -19.19 -35.91 15.05
CA GLU A 65 -19.72 -37.24 14.72
C GLU A 65 -18.70 -38.33 14.34
N VAL A 66 -17.66 -38.56 15.14
CA VAL A 66 -17.35 -39.94 15.60
C VAL A 66 -16.65 -39.82 16.96
N GLY A 67 -17.33 -40.18 18.06
CA GLY A 67 -16.66 -40.26 19.36
C GLY A 67 -17.56 -40.20 20.59
N GLN A 68 -18.59 -41.06 20.68
CA GLN A 68 -18.94 -41.88 21.85
C GLN A 68 -20.27 -42.59 21.65
#